data_AF-A0A0W8DQV2-F1
#
_entry.id   AF-A0A0W8DQV2-F1
#
_cell.length_a   1.000
_cell.length_b   1.000
_cell.length_c   1.000
_cell.angle_alpha   90.00
_cell.angle_beta   90.00
_cell.angle_gamma   90.00
#
_symmetry.space_group_name_H-M   'P 1'
#
loop_
_entity.id
_entity.type
_entity.pdbx_description
1 polymer ?
#
loop_
_entity_poly.entity_id
_entity_poly.type
_entity_poly.pdbx_seq_one_letter_code
_entity_poly.pdbx_strand_id
1 'polypeptide(L)'
;MNRSSNIKAASAVKKPVATAGQSSKKQDENELFCDILERLNVVFSSGGQMLNASIEGRIQLKSYLSGNPELRLALNEDLVIGNTGARQYGQVVLDDCNFHDCVQLDEFERDRVLIFQPPDGEFTVINYRITGDFRAPFRIFPFVEELSPTKIEMVLKIRADMPENNYGANVIIRFPVPQSTVAVSCDIGKSAAGQLAEYRENENQVRWAIKRFTGGTELTLRAKITLGQPSPHVRREIGPVSMNFEIPMYNTSSLQVRYLRIPEHARHPNYTYKRWVRYVTQSSSYVCRI
;
A
#
# COMPACT_ATOMS: atom_id res chain seq x y z
N MET A 1 24.89 24.64 -5.60
CA MET A 1 25.27 23.26 -5.96
C MET A 1 24.00 22.43 -6.09
N ASN A 2 23.46 22.32 -7.31
CA ASN A 2 22.24 21.54 -7.60
C ASN A 2 22.61 20.07 -7.79
N ARG A 3 22.09 19.18 -6.93
CA ARG A 3 22.10 17.73 -7.17
C ARG A 3 20.78 17.34 -7.83
N SER A 4 20.82 17.10 -9.13
CA SER A 4 19.69 16.60 -9.92
C SER A 4 19.46 15.11 -9.59
N SER A 5 18.37 14.79 -8.88
CA SER A 5 17.91 13.42 -8.68
C SER A 5 17.23 12.91 -9.96
N ASN A 6 17.96 12.20 -10.80
CA ASN A 6 17.39 11.48 -11.95
C ASN A 6 16.72 10.19 -11.48
N ILE A 7 15.48 10.28 -10.99
CA ILE A 7 14.62 9.12 -10.74
C ILE A 7 13.55 9.11 -11.83
N LYS A 8 13.70 8.23 -12.82
CA LYS A 8 12.64 7.94 -13.81
C LYS A 8 11.70 6.87 -13.24
N ALA A 9 10.40 7.06 -13.42
CA ALA A 9 9.38 6.08 -13.05
C ALA A 9 9.55 4.78 -13.86
N ALA A 10 9.52 3.63 -13.18
CA ALA A 10 9.67 2.32 -13.81
C ALA A 10 8.34 1.83 -14.41
N SER A 11 8.28 1.64 -15.73
CA SER A 11 7.19 0.92 -16.42
C SER A 11 7.56 -0.56 -16.55
N ALA A 12 7.57 -1.30 -15.44
CA ALA A 12 7.80 -2.75 -15.47
C ALA A 12 6.46 -3.50 -15.47
N VAL A 13 5.74 -3.46 -16.59
CA VAL A 13 4.59 -4.33 -16.82
C VAL A 13 5.04 -5.46 -17.75
N LYS A 14 5.29 -6.63 -17.15
CA LYS A 14 5.37 -7.97 -17.77
C LYS A 14 6.31 -8.10 -18.98
N LYS A 15 7.60 -8.40 -18.75
CA LYS A 15 8.40 -9.12 -19.75
C LYS A 15 8.06 -10.62 -19.64
N PRO A 16 7.51 -11.27 -20.68
CA PRO A 16 7.36 -12.72 -20.68
C PRO A 16 8.74 -13.39 -20.78
N VAL A 17 8.87 -14.56 -20.16
CA VAL A 17 10.03 -15.44 -20.33
C VAL A 17 10.06 -15.86 -21.80
N ALA A 18 11.11 -15.47 -22.53
CA ALA A 18 11.21 -15.74 -23.96
C ALA A 18 11.39 -17.25 -24.19
N THR A 19 10.44 -17.87 -24.89
CA THR A 19 10.60 -19.19 -25.51
C THR A 19 11.61 -19.12 -26.65
N ALA A 20 12.48 -20.11 -26.73
CA ALA A 20 13.58 -20.21 -27.69
C ALA A 20 13.10 -20.11 -29.14
N GLY A 21 13.56 -19.08 -29.86
CA GLY A 21 13.34 -18.95 -31.31
C GLY A 21 13.44 -17.52 -31.83
N GLN A 22 14.66 -17.11 -32.18
CA GLN A 22 15.04 -15.94 -33.01
C GLN A 22 14.67 -14.52 -32.51
N SER A 23 15.71 -13.70 -32.22
CA SER A 23 15.97 -12.37 -32.85
C SER A 23 16.72 -11.39 -31.94
N SER A 24 17.74 -10.73 -32.52
CA SER A 24 18.60 -9.65 -31.98
C SER A 24 19.51 -10.00 -30.79
N LYS A 25 20.83 -9.83 -30.97
CA LYS A 25 21.81 -9.68 -29.88
C LYS A 25 21.50 -8.37 -29.13
N LYS A 26 20.40 -8.33 -28.38
CA LYS A 26 20.30 -7.43 -27.23
C LYS A 26 21.21 -8.03 -26.19
N GLN A 27 22.30 -7.34 -25.90
CA GLN A 27 23.09 -7.62 -24.72
C GLN A 27 22.10 -7.57 -23.54
N ASP A 28 21.93 -8.68 -22.83
CA ASP A 28 21.09 -8.69 -21.63
C ASP A 28 21.69 -7.68 -20.67
N GLU A 29 21.05 -6.51 -20.59
CA GLU A 29 21.49 -5.46 -19.68
C GLU A 29 21.32 -5.98 -18.25
N ASN A 30 22.36 -5.84 -17.43
CA ASN A 30 22.26 -6.23 -16.03
C ASN A 30 21.28 -5.29 -15.31
N GLU A 31 20.15 -5.83 -14.86
CA GLU A 31 19.05 -5.07 -14.25
C GLU A 31 18.73 -5.63 -12.86
N LEU A 32 18.56 -4.73 -11.88
CA LEU A 32 18.18 -5.07 -10.51
C LEU A 32 17.02 -4.22 -10.04
N PHE A 33 15.92 -4.86 -9.65
CA PHE A 33 14.73 -4.16 -9.14
C PHE A 33 14.48 -4.56 -7.69
N CYS A 34 14.18 -3.57 -6.84
CA CYS A 34 13.87 -3.75 -5.43
C CYS A 34 12.53 -3.10 -5.10
N ASP A 35 11.57 -3.93 -4.71
CA ASP A 35 10.22 -3.52 -4.38
C ASP A 35 9.98 -3.72 -2.89
N ILE A 36 9.67 -2.64 -2.17
CA ILE A 36 9.18 -2.69 -0.79
C ILE A 36 7.66 -2.67 -0.89
N LEU A 37 7.03 -3.80 -0.58
CA LEU A 37 5.61 -4.01 -0.77
C LEU A 37 4.94 -4.18 0.59
N GLU A 38 3.95 -3.33 0.88
CA GLU A 38 3.21 -3.37 2.14
C GLU A 38 1.73 -3.55 1.92
N ARG A 39 1.14 -4.45 2.70
CA ARG A 39 -0.29 -4.69 2.77
C ARG A 39 -0.81 -4.25 4.12
N LEU A 40 -1.74 -3.32 4.12
CA LEU A 40 -2.37 -2.80 5.34
C LEU A 40 -3.63 -3.59 5.69
N ASN A 41 -3.71 -4.02 6.95
CA ASN A 41 -4.90 -4.56 7.57
C ASN A 41 -5.33 -3.62 8.70
N VAL A 42 -6.41 -2.88 8.51
CA VAL A 42 -6.88 -1.87 9.46
C VAL A 42 -8.38 -1.97 9.67
N VAL A 43 -8.79 -1.94 10.94
CA VAL A 43 -10.19 -1.83 11.35
C VAL A 43 -10.35 -0.55 12.16
N PHE A 44 -11.19 0.37 11.69
CA PHE A 44 -11.58 1.58 12.41
C PHE A 44 -12.89 1.39 13.15
N SER A 45 -13.02 2.05 14.29
CA SER A 45 -14.31 2.41 14.89
C SER A 45 -15.00 3.49 14.05
N SER A 46 -16.30 3.70 14.29
CA SER A 46 -17.06 4.80 13.67
C SER A 46 -16.56 6.19 14.06
N GLY A 47 -15.92 6.32 15.24
CA GLY A 47 -15.25 7.54 15.69
C GLY A 47 -13.87 7.79 15.06
N GLY A 48 -13.41 6.92 14.15
CA GLY A 48 -12.12 7.06 13.45
C GLY A 48 -10.89 6.56 14.21
N GLN A 49 -11.06 5.99 15.41
CA GLN A 49 -9.99 5.29 16.14
C GLN A 49 -9.65 3.96 15.46
N MET A 50 -8.36 3.61 15.39
CA MET A 50 -7.90 2.31 14.89
C MET A 50 -8.08 1.27 16.00
N LEU A 51 -8.95 0.29 15.78
CA LEU A 51 -9.22 -0.83 16.70
C LEU A 51 -8.23 -1.98 16.49
N ASN A 52 -7.86 -2.23 15.23
CA ASN A 52 -6.83 -3.17 14.85
C ASN A 52 -6.03 -2.59 13.68
N ALA A 53 -4.73 -2.81 13.67
CA ALA A 53 -3.83 -2.28 12.67
C ALA A 53 -2.59 -3.16 12.56
N SER A 54 -2.33 -3.66 11.35
CA SER A 54 -1.09 -4.33 11.02
C SER A 54 -0.62 -4.02 9.60
N ILE A 55 0.69 -4.15 9.42
CA ILE A 55 1.38 -4.09 8.13
C ILE A 55 2.01 -5.46 7.90
N GLU A 56 1.66 -6.08 6.78
CA GLU A 56 2.38 -7.22 6.24
C GLU A 56 3.27 -6.72 5.10
N GLY A 57 4.57 -6.70 5.35
CA GLY A 57 5.54 -6.15 4.44
C GLY A 57 6.48 -7.20 3.88
N ARG A 58 7.00 -6.95 2.69
CA ARG A 58 8.10 -7.73 2.12
C ARG A 58 9.01 -6.88 1.26
N ILE A 59 10.30 -7.21 1.25
CA ILE A 59 11.24 -6.69 0.25
C ILE A 59 11.45 -7.77 -0.79
N GLN A 60 11.08 -7.44 -2.02
CA GLN A 60 11.12 -8.34 -3.15
C GLN A 60 12.16 -7.86 -4.16
N LEU A 61 13.05 -8.76 -4.57
CA LEU A 61 14.07 -8.47 -5.58
C LEU A 61 13.73 -9.17 -6.89
N LYS A 62 14.05 -8.50 -8.01
CA LYS A 62 14.15 -9.11 -9.33
C LYS A 62 15.57 -8.90 -9.83
N SER A 63 16.34 -9.98 -9.89
CA SER A 63 17.75 -9.98 -10.29
C SER A 63 17.89 -10.57 -11.70
N TYR A 64 18.38 -9.75 -12.63
CA TYR A 64 18.80 -10.15 -13.97
C TYR A 64 20.28 -9.79 -14.14
N LEU A 65 21.11 -10.24 -13.20
CA LEU A 65 22.52 -9.91 -13.12
C LEU A 65 23.37 -11.08 -13.63
N SER A 66 24.22 -10.83 -14.61
CA SER A 66 25.15 -11.84 -15.11
C SER A 66 26.12 -12.26 -14.02
N GLY A 67 26.27 -13.57 -13.81
CA GLY A 67 27.24 -14.15 -12.88
C GLY A 67 26.82 -14.16 -11.41
N ASN A 68 25.59 -13.76 -11.09
CA ASN A 68 25.01 -13.79 -9.73
C ASN A 68 25.95 -13.23 -8.65
N PRO A 69 26.40 -11.97 -8.81
CA PRO A 69 27.34 -11.38 -7.88
C PRO A 69 26.71 -11.19 -6.49
N GLU A 70 27.56 -11.07 -5.47
CA GLU A 70 27.13 -10.65 -4.12
C GLU A 70 26.41 -9.31 -4.19
N LEU A 71 25.31 -9.20 -3.44
CA LEU A 71 24.56 -7.97 -3.23
C LEU A 71 24.62 -7.56 -1.76
N ARG A 72 24.67 -6.25 -1.55
CA ARG A 72 24.54 -5.62 -0.24
C ARG A 72 23.34 -4.69 -0.22
N LEU A 73 22.38 -4.99 0.66
CA LEU A 73 21.17 -4.20 0.88
C LEU A 73 21.21 -3.60 2.29
N ALA A 74 21.31 -2.29 2.40
CA ALA A 74 21.27 -1.58 3.68
C ALA A 74 19.88 -1.00 3.95
N LEU A 75 19.34 -1.30 5.12
CA LEU A 75 18.08 -0.75 5.64
C LEU A 75 18.36 0.41 6.61
N ASN A 76 17.32 0.94 7.28
CA ASN A 76 17.49 1.98 8.29
C ASN A 76 18.52 1.56 9.35
N GLU A 77 19.39 2.47 9.78
CA GLU A 77 20.40 2.19 10.82
C GLU A 77 19.75 1.92 12.18
N ASP A 78 18.65 2.61 12.46
CA ASP A 78 17.87 2.52 13.69
C ASP A 78 16.76 1.47 13.63
N LEU A 79 16.75 0.62 12.59
CA LEU A 79 15.80 -0.49 12.48
C LEU A 79 15.91 -1.39 13.71
N VAL A 80 14.77 -1.70 14.32
CA VAL A 80 14.69 -2.66 15.42
C VAL A 80 13.69 -3.75 15.09
N ILE A 81 14.01 -4.99 15.47
CA ILE A 81 13.13 -6.14 15.35
C ILE A 81 12.78 -6.63 16.75
N GLY A 82 11.50 -6.89 16.98
CA GLY A 82 10.97 -7.33 18.26
C GLY A 82 10.63 -6.19 19.21
N ASN A 83 10.08 -6.58 20.35
CA ASN A 83 9.62 -5.64 21.38
C ASN A 83 10.78 -5.23 22.30
N THR A 84 11.39 -4.09 22.01
CA THR A 84 12.56 -3.57 22.77
C THR A 84 12.22 -2.47 23.78
N GLY A 85 10.94 -2.29 24.13
CA GLY A 85 10.50 -1.30 25.12
C GLY A 85 10.04 0.01 24.49
N ALA A 86 10.52 1.16 25.00
CA ALA A 86 10.02 2.48 24.59
C ALA A 86 10.38 2.81 23.13
N ARG A 87 9.36 2.86 22.26
CA ARG A 87 9.51 3.28 20.85
C ARG A 87 10.02 4.72 20.79
N GLN A 88 11.20 4.93 20.24
CA GLN A 88 11.68 6.29 19.95
C GLN A 88 10.88 6.88 18.79
N TYR A 89 10.63 8.18 18.84
CA TYR A 89 9.89 8.86 17.78
C TYR A 89 10.65 8.77 16.44
N GLY A 90 10.00 8.22 15.42
CA GLY A 90 10.59 8.07 14.08
C GLY A 90 11.38 6.78 13.86
N GLN A 91 11.59 5.97 14.89
CA GLN A 91 12.28 4.70 14.78
C GLN A 91 11.40 3.64 14.07
N VAL A 92 12.01 2.90 13.13
CA VAL A 92 11.33 1.78 12.48
C VAL A 92 11.44 0.54 13.35
N VAL A 93 10.29 0.07 13.85
CA VAL A 93 10.21 -1.13 14.70
C VAL A 93 9.35 -2.18 14.01
N LEU A 94 9.96 -3.33 13.70
CA LEU A 94 9.30 -4.52 13.18
C LEU A 94 8.96 -5.44 14.36
N ASP A 95 7.81 -6.11 14.32
CA ASP A 95 7.48 -7.11 15.34
C ASP A 95 8.34 -8.35 15.18
N ASP A 96 8.43 -8.83 13.94
CA ASP A 96 9.23 -9.96 13.51
C ASP A 96 9.54 -9.85 12.02
N CYS A 97 10.55 -10.60 11.58
CA CYS A 97 10.86 -10.76 10.17
C CYS A 97 11.52 -12.12 9.90
N ASN A 98 11.32 -12.62 8.69
CA ASN A 98 11.96 -13.82 8.17
C ASN A 98 12.79 -13.47 6.94
N PHE A 99 14.00 -14.02 6.86
CA PHE A 99 14.92 -13.82 5.75
C PHE A 99 14.91 -15.01 4.81
N HIS A 100 15.25 -14.77 3.55
CA HIS A 100 15.52 -15.85 2.60
C HIS A 100 16.81 -16.59 2.97
N ASP A 101 16.89 -17.88 2.66
CA ASP A 101 18.04 -18.75 3.00
C ASP A 101 19.38 -18.28 2.42
N CYS A 102 19.36 -17.45 1.37
CA CYS A 102 20.58 -16.90 0.76
C CYS A 102 21.17 -15.69 1.51
N VAL A 103 20.48 -15.21 2.56
CA VAL A 103 20.84 -14.01 3.31
C VAL A 103 21.77 -14.33 4.47
N GLN A 104 22.93 -13.70 4.47
CA GLN A 104 23.89 -13.70 5.56
C GLN A 104 23.57 -12.55 6.51
N LEU A 105 23.51 -12.86 7.81
CA LEU A 105 23.07 -11.92 8.85
C LEU A 105 24.23 -11.31 9.67
N ASP A 106 25.48 -11.66 9.36
CA ASP A 106 26.66 -11.25 10.14
C ASP A 106 26.81 -9.72 10.24
N GLU A 107 26.49 -8.98 9.17
CA GLU A 107 26.50 -7.51 9.15
C GLU A 107 25.13 -6.89 9.50
N PHE A 108 24.06 -7.69 9.58
CA PHE A 108 22.73 -7.17 9.83
C PHE A 108 22.57 -6.67 11.27
N GLU A 109 23.11 -7.39 12.25
CA GLU A 109 23.00 -7.03 13.65
C GLU A 109 23.70 -5.71 14.01
N ARG A 110 24.80 -5.39 13.31
CA ARG A 110 25.59 -4.18 13.57
C ARG A 110 25.20 -3.01 12.68
N ASP A 111 25.09 -3.25 11.37
CA ASP A 111 25.01 -2.19 10.36
C ASP A 111 23.67 -2.18 9.61
N ARG A 112 22.76 -3.12 9.92
CA ARG A 112 21.49 -3.34 9.20
C ARG A 112 21.71 -3.56 7.70
N VAL A 113 22.80 -4.25 7.38
CA VAL A 113 23.20 -4.64 6.02
C VAL A 113 22.97 -6.12 5.83
N LEU A 114 22.14 -6.47 4.85
CA LEU A 114 21.95 -7.83 4.36
C LEU A 114 22.95 -8.10 3.24
N ILE A 115 23.67 -9.21 3.33
CA ILE A 115 24.58 -9.70 2.29
C ILE A 115 24.01 -10.99 1.71
N PHE A 116 23.91 -11.11 0.39
CA PHE A 116 23.40 -12.32 -0.25
C PHE A 116 23.83 -12.43 -1.70
N GLN A 117 23.90 -13.66 -2.21
CA GLN A 117 23.90 -13.93 -3.64
C GLN A 117 22.45 -14.23 -4.07
N PRO A 118 21.85 -13.42 -4.95
CA PRO A 118 20.44 -13.57 -5.30
C PRO A 118 20.22 -14.82 -6.18
N PRO A 119 19.13 -15.57 -5.98
CA PRO A 119 18.60 -16.44 -7.01
C PRO A 119 18.27 -15.67 -8.29
N ASP A 120 18.33 -16.33 -9.44
CA ASP A 120 17.92 -15.76 -10.72
C ASP A 120 16.43 -15.42 -10.73
N GLY A 121 16.09 -14.24 -11.23
CA GLY A 121 14.70 -13.81 -11.35
C GLY A 121 14.15 -13.19 -10.07
N GLU A 122 12.92 -13.55 -9.71
CA GLU A 122 12.12 -12.89 -8.67
C GLU A 122 12.10 -13.70 -7.38
N PHE A 123 12.54 -13.11 -6.26
CA PHE A 123 12.48 -13.74 -4.95
C PHE A 123 12.22 -12.70 -3.84
N THR A 124 11.77 -13.18 -2.67
CA THR A 124 11.55 -12.33 -1.49
C THR A 124 12.76 -12.42 -0.58
N VAL A 125 13.39 -11.28 -0.28
CA VAL A 125 14.58 -11.19 0.59
C VAL A 125 14.20 -11.27 2.05
N ILE A 126 13.15 -10.53 2.43
CA ILE A 126 12.64 -10.44 3.79
C ILE A 126 11.12 -10.33 3.74
N ASN A 127 10.44 -11.05 4.63
CA ASN A 127 9.06 -10.79 5.02
C ASN A 127 9.09 -10.18 6.43
N TYR A 128 8.27 -9.18 6.69
CA TYR A 128 8.21 -8.52 7.99
C TYR A 128 6.78 -8.16 8.38
N ARG A 129 6.55 -8.03 9.68
CA ARG A 129 5.26 -7.66 10.25
C ARG A 129 5.40 -6.48 11.19
N ILE A 130 4.42 -5.59 11.19
CA ILE A 130 4.28 -4.51 12.17
C ILE A 130 2.85 -4.54 12.69
N THR A 131 2.66 -4.39 14.01
CA THR A 131 1.36 -4.21 14.64
C THR A 131 1.30 -2.92 15.44
N GLY A 132 0.09 -2.36 15.52
CA GLY A 132 -0.20 -1.19 16.34
C GLY A 132 0.16 0.14 15.67
N ASP A 133 0.75 1.06 16.44
CA ASP A 133 0.84 2.50 16.15
C ASP A 133 1.68 2.85 14.91
N PHE A 134 1.06 2.80 13.74
CA PHE A 134 1.49 3.51 12.54
C PHE A 134 0.40 4.50 12.11
N ARG A 135 0.81 5.53 11.34
CA ARG A 135 -0.14 6.49 10.76
C ARG A 135 -0.79 5.88 9.53
N ALA A 136 -2.04 5.45 9.67
CA ALA A 136 -2.81 4.94 8.53
C ALA A 136 -3.00 6.04 7.46
N PRO A 137 -2.79 5.74 6.16
CA PRO A 137 -2.73 6.75 5.10
C PRO A 137 -4.11 7.34 4.74
N PHE A 138 -5.20 6.67 5.11
CA PHE A 138 -6.56 7.16 4.91
C PHE A 138 -7.39 7.03 6.19
N ARG A 139 -8.22 8.03 6.51
CA ARG A 139 -9.19 7.96 7.61
C ARG A 139 -10.60 7.96 7.06
N ILE A 140 -11.47 7.16 7.68
CA ILE A 140 -12.86 6.97 7.27
C ILE A 140 -13.75 7.43 8.43
N PHE A 141 -14.67 8.35 8.15
CA PHE A 141 -15.61 8.90 9.13
C PHE A 141 -17.04 8.75 8.57
N PRO A 142 -17.71 7.62 8.86
CA PRO A 142 -19.11 7.41 8.49
C PRO A 142 -20.04 8.10 9.48
N PHE A 143 -21.11 8.70 8.97
CA PHE A 143 -22.20 9.25 9.78
C PHE A 143 -23.53 8.84 9.15
N VAL A 144 -24.40 8.21 9.94
CA VAL A 144 -25.70 7.69 9.50
C VAL A 144 -26.82 8.38 10.28
N GLU A 145 -27.73 8.99 9.53
CA GLU A 145 -28.91 9.69 10.03
C GLU A 145 -30.19 9.11 9.40
N GLU A 146 -31.19 8.84 10.22
CA GLU A 146 -32.51 8.41 9.78
C GLU A 146 -33.42 9.63 9.69
N LEU A 147 -33.75 10.07 8.46
CA LEU A 147 -34.54 11.27 8.21
C LEU A 147 -36.05 11.01 8.32
N SER A 148 -36.47 9.78 7.98
CA SER A 148 -37.84 9.28 8.16
C SER A 148 -37.80 7.75 8.22
N PRO A 149 -38.92 7.06 8.55
CA PRO A 149 -38.94 5.59 8.58
C PRO A 149 -38.48 4.90 7.30
N THR A 150 -38.49 5.58 6.15
CA THR A 150 -38.07 5.04 4.85
C THR A 150 -36.95 5.83 4.17
N LYS A 151 -36.38 6.82 4.85
CA LYS A 151 -35.30 7.66 4.29
C LYS A 151 -34.12 7.74 5.24
N ILE A 152 -32.96 7.37 4.74
CA ILE A 152 -31.69 7.37 5.48
C ILE A 152 -30.70 8.24 4.70
N GLU A 153 -29.86 8.99 5.40
CA GLU A 153 -28.71 9.66 4.83
C GLU A 153 -27.42 9.08 5.43
N MET A 154 -26.55 8.58 4.56
CA MET A 154 -25.15 8.25 4.88
C MET A 154 -24.28 9.41 4.41
N VAL A 155 -23.60 10.07 5.34
CA VAL A 155 -22.54 11.04 5.05
C VAL A 155 -21.20 10.37 5.33
N LEU A 156 -20.41 10.18 4.29
CA LEU A 156 -19.11 9.54 4.37
C LEU A 156 -18.01 10.55 4.08
N LYS A 157 -17.26 10.93 5.12
CA LYS A 157 -16.08 11.78 5.00
C LYS A 157 -14.82 10.92 5.02
N ILE A 158 -13.94 11.11 4.04
CA ILE A 158 -12.65 10.43 3.94
C ILE A 158 -11.53 11.46 3.93
N ARG A 159 -10.46 11.22 4.69
CA ARG A 159 -9.24 12.05 4.70
C ARG A 159 -8.05 11.24 4.21
N ALA A 160 -7.18 11.87 3.45
CA ALA A 160 -5.89 11.32 3.03
C ALA A 160 -4.77 11.88 3.93
N ASP A 161 -4.32 11.10 4.92
CA ASP A 161 -3.37 11.51 5.97
C ASP A 161 -1.89 11.37 5.57
N MET A 162 -1.64 10.96 4.34
CA MET A 162 -0.31 10.91 3.75
C MET A 162 0.15 12.30 3.25
N PRO A 163 1.48 12.51 3.07
CA PRO A 163 2.02 13.76 2.53
C PRO A 163 1.44 14.17 1.17
N GLU A 164 1.41 15.48 0.88
CA GLU A 164 0.77 16.06 -0.32
C GLU A 164 1.39 15.62 -1.66
N ASN A 165 2.66 15.23 -1.65
CA ASN A 165 3.35 14.68 -2.83
C ASN A 165 2.96 13.22 -3.12
N ASN A 166 2.26 12.55 -2.19
CA ASN A 166 1.72 11.20 -2.37
C ASN A 166 0.25 11.24 -2.77
N TYR A 167 -0.23 10.12 -3.33
CA TYR A 167 -1.61 9.97 -3.75
C TYR A 167 -2.04 8.51 -3.73
N GLY A 168 -3.30 8.25 -3.46
CA GLY A 168 -3.93 6.95 -3.66
C GLY A 168 -4.37 6.83 -5.10
N ALA A 169 -3.92 5.78 -5.78
CA ALA A 169 -4.36 5.42 -7.11
C ALA A 169 -5.57 4.48 -7.04
N ASN A 170 -6.58 4.74 -7.87
CA ASN A 170 -7.76 3.90 -8.03
C ASN A 170 -8.39 3.49 -6.69
N VAL A 171 -8.62 4.48 -5.81
CA VAL A 171 -9.24 4.25 -4.51
C VAL A 171 -10.71 3.88 -4.73
N ILE A 172 -11.17 2.79 -4.11
CA ILE A 172 -12.55 2.34 -4.19
C ILE A 172 -13.08 2.17 -2.77
N ILE A 173 -14.11 2.92 -2.43
CA ILE A 173 -14.83 2.83 -1.17
C ILE A 173 -16.18 2.13 -1.43
N ARG A 174 -16.59 1.24 -0.52
CA ARG A 174 -17.88 0.55 -0.61
C ARG A 174 -18.55 0.46 0.74
N PHE A 175 -19.87 0.50 0.76
CA PHE A 175 -20.65 0.11 1.93
C PHE A 175 -21.99 -0.48 1.49
N PRO A 176 -22.43 -1.60 2.11
CA PRO A 176 -23.75 -2.15 1.85
C PRO A 176 -24.84 -1.22 2.39
N VAL A 177 -26.03 -1.32 1.80
CA VAL A 177 -27.24 -0.60 2.21
C VAL A 177 -28.31 -1.60 2.69
N PRO A 178 -29.35 -1.16 3.42
CA PRO A 178 -30.40 -2.06 3.90
C PRO A 178 -31.07 -2.87 2.78
N GLN A 179 -31.53 -4.09 3.06
CA GLN A 179 -32.10 -4.98 2.04
C GLN A 179 -33.37 -4.42 1.39
N SER A 180 -34.13 -3.60 2.12
CA SER A 180 -35.35 -2.95 1.61
C SER A 180 -35.07 -1.72 0.74
N THR A 181 -33.81 -1.45 0.35
CA THR A 181 -33.45 -0.29 -0.48
C THR A 181 -34.07 -0.39 -1.87
N VAL A 182 -34.81 0.66 -2.26
CA VAL A 182 -35.41 0.80 -3.60
C VAL A 182 -34.66 1.79 -4.47
N ALA A 183 -34.00 2.77 -3.87
CA ALA A 183 -33.24 3.77 -4.60
C ALA A 183 -32.17 4.40 -3.72
N VAL A 184 -31.05 4.80 -4.32
CA VAL A 184 -30.01 5.59 -3.66
C VAL A 184 -29.58 6.72 -4.58
N SER A 185 -29.55 7.94 -4.04
CA SER A 185 -28.99 9.12 -4.70
C SER A 185 -27.64 9.46 -4.07
N CYS A 186 -26.59 9.58 -4.89
CA CYS A 186 -25.24 9.90 -4.44
C CYS A 186 -24.85 11.33 -4.86
N ASP A 187 -24.40 12.14 -3.91
CA ASP A 187 -23.86 13.48 -4.11
C ASP A 187 -22.42 13.56 -3.59
N ILE A 188 -21.49 13.88 -4.48
CA ILE A 188 -20.05 14.04 -4.21
C ILE A 188 -19.60 15.51 -4.26
N GLY A 189 -20.55 16.44 -4.30
CA GLY A 189 -20.31 17.87 -4.34
C GLY A 189 -19.64 18.36 -5.63
N LYS A 190 -19.02 19.55 -5.55
CA LYS A 190 -18.45 20.27 -6.71
C LYS A 190 -17.14 19.65 -7.23
N SER A 191 -16.46 18.83 -6.43
CA SER A 191 -15.16 18.22 -6.77
C SER A 191 -15.27 16.86 -7.46
N ALA A 192 -16.25 16.69 -8.35
CA ALA A 192 -16.57 15.40 -8.98
C ALA A 192 -15.52 14.88 -9.98
N ALA A 193 -14.57 15.72 -10.42
CA ALA A 193 -13.58 15.34 -11.43
C ALA A 193 -12.75 14.13 -10.98
N GLY A 194 -12.79 13.04 -11.76
CA GLY A 194 -12.06 11.81 -11.45
C GLY A 194 -12.72 10.94 -10.36
N GLN A 195 -13.95 11.26 -9.95
CA GLN A 195 -14.73 10.51 -8.99
C GLN A 195 -16.01 9.95 -9.63
N LEU A 196 -16.47 8.79 -9.16
CA LEU A 196 -17.72 8.17 -9.56
C LEU A 196 -18.35 7.47 -8.35
N ALA A 197 -19.50 7.95 -7.90
CA ALA A 197 -20.30 7.31 -6.86
C ALA A 197 -21.59 6.75 -7.46
N GLU A 198 -21.88 5.49 -7.20
CA GLU A 198 -23.00 4.77 -7.79
C GLU A 198 -23.57 3.75 -6.82
N TYR A 199 -24.87 3.47 -6.94
CA TYR A 199 -25.51 2.35 -6.30
C TYR A 199 -25.49 1.14 -7.23
N ARG A 200 -24.97 0.02 -6.73
CA ARG A 200 -24.92 -1.27 -7.41
C ARG A 200 -26.01 -2.16 -6.83
N GLU A 201 -27.20 -2.11 -7.43
CA GLU A 201 -28.39 -2.84 -6.98
C GLU A 201 -28.15 -4.35 -6.86
N ASN A 202 -27.51 -4.95 -7.86
CA ASN A 202 -27.16 -6.39 -7.86
C ASN A 202 -26.25 -6.81 -6.68
N GLU A 203 -25.51 -5.87 -6.10
CA GLU A 203 -24.61 -6.09 -4.97
C GLU A 203 -25.15 -5.49 -3.66
N ASN A 204 -26.32 -4.83 -3.72
CA ASN A 204 -26.96 -4.08 -2.64
C ASN A 204 -25.96 -3.17 -1.87
N GLN A 205 -25.14 -2.43 -2.60
CA GLN A 205 -24.12 -1.56 -2.03
C GLN A 205 -23.88 -0.28 -2.82
N VAL A 206 -23.40 0.75 -2.14
CA VAL A 206 -22.85 1.95 -2.78
C VAL A 206 -21.37 1.73 -3.04
N ARG A 207 -20.92 2.12 -4.23
CA ARG A 207 -19.51 2.10 -4.65
C ARG A 207 -19.07 3.50 -5.03
N TRP A 208 -17.98 3.98 -4.44
CA TRP A 208 -17.37 5.27 -4.74
C TRP A 208 -15.92 5.07 -5.19
N ALA A 209 -15.66 5.31 -6.48
CA ALA A 209 -14.35 5.21 -7.10
C ALA A 209 -13.72 6.60 -7.25
N ILE A 210 -12.45 6.73 -6.87
CA ILE A 210 -11.64 7.94 -6.97
C ILE A 210 -10.35 7.58 -7.70
N LYS A 211 -10.15 8.11 -8.92
CA LYS A 211 -8.98 7.78 -9.74
C LYS A 211 -7.66 8.16 -9.07
N ARG A 212 -7.63 9.33 -8.43
CA ARG A 212 -6.46 9.88 -7.73
C ARG A 212 -6.92 10.64 -6.50
N PHE A 213 -6.51 10.17 -5.31
CA PHE A 213 -6.79 10.83 -4.04
C PHE A 213 -5.50 11.43 -3.48
N THR A 214 -5.32 12.74 -3.64
CA THR A 214 -4.11 13.47 -3.20
C THR A 214 -3.98 13.50 -1.68
N GLY A 215 -2.75 13.30 -1.17
CA GLY A 215 -2.44 13.45 0.25
C GLY A 215 -2.76 14.85 0.78
N GLY A 216 -3.10 14.95 2.07
CA GLY A 216 -3.50 16.19 2.72
C GLY A 216 -4.91 16.68 2.39
N THR A 217 -5.67 15.97 1.54
CA THR A 217 -7.02 16.38 1.12
C THR A 217 -8.13 15.57 1.80
N GLU A 218 -9.35 16.11 1.76
CA GLU A 218 -10.56 15.49 2.28
C GLU A 218 -11.63 15.43 1.19
N LEU A 219 -12.40 14.35 1.14
CA LEU A 219 -13.52 14.18 0.23
C LEU A 219 -14.76 13.72 1.01
N THR A 220 -15.95 14.07 0.53
CA THR A 220 -17.23 13.70 1.15
C THR A 220 -18.20 13.17 0.12
N LEU A 221 -18.87 12.07 0.45
CA LEU A 221 -20.01 11.51 -0.26
C LEU A 221 -21.25 11.60 0.64
N ARG A 222 -22.36 12.07 0.09
CA ARG A 222 -23.69 11.98 0.71
C ARG A 222 -24.54 11.01 -0.09
N ALA A 223 -24.93 9.91 0.52
CA ALA A 223 -25.82 8.92 -0.08
C ALA A 223 -27.19 8.96 0.61
N LYS A 224 -28.22 9.39 -0.13
CA LYS A 224 -29.61 9.38 0.32
C LYS A 224 -30.26 8.08 -0.11
N ILE A 225 -30.60 7.25 0.85
CA ILE A 225 -31.12 5.90 0.66
C ILE A 225 -32.63 5.93 0.93
N THR A 226 -33.41 5.43 -0.02
CA THR A 226 -34.87 5.28 0.10
C THR A 226 -35.20 3.80 0.22
N LEU A 227 -35.98 3.46 1.24
CA LEU A 227 -36.45 2.11 1.51
C LEU A 227 -37.89 1.92 1.02
N GLY A 228 -38.22 0.73 0.54
CA GLY A 228 -39.59 0.35 0.19
C GLY A 228 -40.48 0.14 1.43
N GLN A 229 -39.87 -0.20 2.56
CA GLN A 229 -40.53 -0.36 3.85
C GLN A 229 -39.57 -0.04 4.99
N PRO A 230 -40.07 0.42 6.15
CA PRO A 230 -39.22 0.69 7.32
C PRO A 230 -38.43 -0.53 7.77
N SER A 231 -37.17 -0.33 8.16
CA SER A 231 -36.36 -1.35 8.84
C SER A 231 -36.07 -0.89 10.28
N PRO A 232 -36.32 -1.71 11.30
CA PRO A 232 -35.91 -1.42 12.68
C PRO A 232 -34.40 -1.66 12.91
N HIS A 233 -33.66 -2.13 11.90
CA HIS A 233 -32.28 -2.58 12.02
C HIS A 233 -31.32 -1.87 11.04
N VAL A 234 -31.68 -0.67 10.58
CA VAL A 234 -30.87 0.15 9.65
C VAL A 234 -29.39 0.19 10.03
N ARG A 235 -29.08 0.51 11.29
CA ARG A 235 -27.69 0.61 11.77
C ARG A 235 -26.91 -0.71 11.74
N ARG A 236 -27.59 -1.86 11.73
CA ARG A 236 -26.97 -3.18 11.63
C ARG A 236 -26.79 -3.63 10.18
N GLU A 237 -27.64 -3.13 9.28
CA GLU A 237 -27.62 -3.48 7.86
C GLU A 237 -26.74 -2.56 7.02
N ILE A 238 -26.55 -1.31 7.44
CA ILE A 238 -25.70 -0.35 6.74
C ILE A 238 -24.24 -0.51 7.16
N GLY A 239 -23.34 -0.62 6.17
CA GLY A 239 -21.93 -0.84 6.44
C GLY A 239 -21.55 -2.29 6.77
N PRO A 240 -20.30 -2.56 7.15
CA PRO A 240 -19.21 -1.60 7.37
C PRO A 240 -18.75 -0.91 6.08
N VAL A 241 -18.02 0.20 6.21
CA VAL A 241 -17.36 0.84 5.07
C VAL A 241 -16.05 0.11 4.80
N SER A 242 -15.82 -0.33 3.57
CA SER A 242 -14.55 -0.91 3.13
C SER A 242 -13.85 0.01 2.12
N MET A 243 -12.52 -0.02 2.10
CA MET A 243 -11.70 0.76 1.17
C MET A 243 -10.62 -0.12 0.54
N ASN A 244 -10.48 -0.03 -0.77
CA ASN A 244 -9.35 -0.58 -1.52
C ASN A 244 -8.55 0.57 -2.15
N PHE A 245 -7.23 0.45 -2.16
CA PHE A 245 -6.31 1.47 -2.70
C PHE A 245 -4.93 0.89 -2.94
N GLU A 246 -4.16 1.60 -3.77
CA GLU A 246 -2.71 1.49 -3.90
C GLU A 246 -2.09 2.88 -3.76
N ILE A 247 -0.97 3.00 -3.06
CA ILE A 247 -0.18 4.24 -2.93
C ILE A 247 1.20 3.95 -3.53
N PRO A 248 1.51 4.47 -4.73
CA PRO A 248 2.80 4.27 -5.35
C PRO A 248 3.86 5.18 -4.71
N MET A 249 5.10 4.71 -4.69
CA MET A 249 6.28 5.40 -4.14
C MET A 249 6.08 5.85 -2.68
N TYR A 250 5.37 5.04 -1.90
CA TYR A 250 5.09 5.27 -0.49
C TYR A 250 5.11 3.95 0.27
N ASN A 251 5.57 3.99 1.51
CA ASN A 251 5.35 2.95 2.49
C ASN A 251 4.91 3.54 3.83
N THR A 252 4.20 2.75 4.62
CA THR A 252 3.60 3.17 5.89
C THR A 252 4.53 2.88 7.07
N SER A 253 5.38 1.85 6.97
CA SER A 253 6.36 1.52 8.02
C SER A 253 7.51 2.51 8.16
N SER A 254 7.73 3.38 7.17
CA SER A 254 8.95 4.19 7.04
C SER A 254 10.25 3.38 6.88
N LEU A 255 10.16 2.08 6.58
CA LEU A 255 11.32 1.26 6.21
C LEU A 255 11.95 1.79 4.92
N GLN A 256 13.25 2.00 4.90
CA GLN A 256 13.96 2.62 3.80
C GLN A 256 15.13 1.75 3.37
N VAL A 257 15.30 1.64 2.05
CA VAL A 257 16.51 1.12 1.45
C VAL A 257 17.50 2.27 1.31
N ARG A 258 18.51 2.30 2.18
CA ARG A 258 19.60 3.29 2.13
C ARG A 258 20.46 3.09 0.89
N TYR A 259 20.83 1.84 0.63
CA TYR A 259 21.48 1.45 -0.62
C TYR A 259 21.23 0.00 -0.96
N LEU A 260 21.30 -0.29 -2.26
CA LEU A 260 21.39 -1.63 -2.83
C LEU A 260 22.50 -1.59 -3.88
N ARG A 261 23.55 -2.40 -3.69
CA ARG A 261 24.74 -2.37 -4.55
C ARG A 261 25.41 -3.73 -4.70
N ILE A 262 26.11 -3.89 -5.80
CA ILE A 262 27.15 -4.91 -5.97
C ILE A 262 28.46 -4.31 -5.45
N PRO A 263 29.12 -4.90 -4.43
CA PRO A 263 30.38 -4.40 -3.92
C PRO A 263 31.52 -4.62 -4.94
N GLU A 264 32.61 -3.86 -4.79
CA GLU A 264 33.68 -3.80 -5.78
C GLU A 264 34.40 -5.14 -5.97
N HIS A 265 34.63 -5.90 -4.89
CA HIS A 265 35.26 -7.22 -4.94
C HIS A 265 34.38 -8.28 -5.65
N ALA A 266 33.07 -8.05 -5.74
CA ALA A 266 32.12 -9.00 -6.31
C ALA A 266 31.82 -8.75 -7.79
N ARG A 267 32.53 -7.82 -8.45
CA ARG A 267 32.32 -7.52 -9.87
C ARG A 267 33.62 -7.18 -10.58
N HIS A 268 33.67 -7.50 -11.88
CA HIS A 268 34.75 -7.01 -12.74
C HIS A 268 34.71 -5.47 -12.85
N PRO A 269 35.84 -4.76 -13.00
CA PRO A 269 35.89 -3.29 -13.09
C PRO A 269 34.94 -2.68 -14.14
N ASN A 270 34.73 -3.36 -15.27
CA ASN A 270 33.85 -2.93 -16.35
C ASN A 270 32.38 -3.41 -16.21
N TYR A 271 31.99 -3.94 -15.05
CA TYR A 271 30.64 -4.44 -14.83
C TYR A 271 29.63 -3.30 -14.62
N THR A 272 28.74 -3.12 -15.60
CA THR A 272 27.67 -2.12 -15.57
C THR A 272 26.34 -2.77 -15.26
N TYR A 273 25.52 -2.08 -14.46
CA TYR A 273 24.16 -2.50 -14.14
C TYR A 273 23.27 -1.30 -13.83
N LYS A 274 21.96 -1.48 -13.99
CA LYS A 274 20.94 -0.51 -13.60
C LYS A 274 20.20 -1.02 -12.37
N ARG A 275 19.80 -0.09 -11.49
CA ARG A 275 19.06 -0.41 -10.28
C ARG A 275 17.83 0.47 -10.11
N TRP A 276 16.74 -0.11 -9.62
CA TRP A 276 15.51 0.61 -9.28
C TRP A 276 15.04 0.19 -7.89
N VAL A 277 14.55 1.17 -7.14
CA VAL A 277 13.89 0.94 -5.85
C VAL A 277 12.52 1.61 -5.93
N ARG A 278 11.47 0.88 -5.58
CA ARG A 278 10.12 1.44 -5.44
C ARG A 278 9.45 0.94 -4.16
N TYR A 279 8.56 1.76 -3.65
CA TYR A 279 7.75 1.49 -2.47
C TYR A 279 6.29 1.44 -2.90
N VAL A 280 5.53 0.46 -2.44
CA VAL A 280 4.10 0.35 -2.75
C VAL A 280 3.36 -0.07 -1.49
N THR A 281 2.37 0.73 -1.09
CA THR A 281 1.40 0.35 -0.06
C THR A 281 0.07 0.02 -0.70
N GLN A 282 -0.51 -1.12 -0.35
CA GLN A 282 -1.85 -1.53 -0.76
C GLN A 282 -2.68 -1.83 0.49
N SER A 283 -3.99 -1.69 0.38
CA SER A 283 -4.90 -2.29 1.36
C SER A 283 -5.04 -3.78 1.10
N SER A 284 -5.10 -4.57 2.17
CA SER A 284 -5.59 -5.95 2.14
C SER A 284 -6.99 -6.00 2.75
N SER A 285 -7.13 -5.63 4.03
CA SER A 285 -8.41 -5.40 4.69
C SER A 285 -8.43 -4.02 5.31
N TYR A 286 -9.26 -3.09 4.80
CA TYR A 286 -9.30 -1.72 5.30
C TYR A 286 -10.75 -1.31 5.52
N VAL A 287 -11.19 -1.41 6.77
CA VAL A 287 -12.62 -1.41 7.11
C VAL A 287 -12.89 -0.43 8.24
N CYS A 288 -14.01 0.29 8.17
CA CYS A 288 -14.53 1.13 9.23
C CYS A 288 -15.91 0.64 9.63
N ARG A 289 -16.07 0.34 10.92
CA ARG A 289 -17.36 0.00 11.52
C ARG A 289 -18.23 1.25 11.60
N ILE A 290 -19.54 1.04 11.59
CA ILE A 290 -20.56 2.08 11.74
C ILE A 290 -21.19 1.96 13.13
#